data_AF-F2JWU0-F1
#
_entry.id   AF-F2JWU0-F1
#
_cell.length_a   1.000
_cell.length_b   1.000
_cell.length_c   1.000
_cell.angle_alpha   90.00
_cell.angle_beta   90.00
_cell.angle_gamma   90.00
#
_symmetry.space_group_name_H-M   'P 1'
#
loop_
_entity.id
_entity.type
_entity.pdbx_description
1 polymer ?
#
loop_
_entity_poly.entity_id
_entity_poly.type
_entity_poly.pdbx_seq_one_letter_code
_entity_poly.pdbx_strand_id
1 'polypeptide(L)'
;MDLVSKSGYSVANSLAKSFASNVIERWTRHRAEKFFIEFQNKLLANRLEGDVQVNVSEEIEEILSTDIGSEVVFDAYRRVSLSKSKDIGPRIIGILTAELCIENRTTNDFEELIFSVAETLNDSEMADSVSTIKHWLSLSKHGKCKGYLAGSAYIEDDELKYVLDHSVIEDISYMANSKEVNLSTDSLYEEFGSGVQKLKSLGVLTTRIQQSTFSYHEDSERHIDQDGTAQVTLKLVTFPLSYRRILSLIEQAYSDAEL
;
A
#
# COMPACT_ATOMS: atom_id res chain seq x y z
N MET A 1 -2.23 -21.59 -48.80
CA MET A 1 -2.07 -21.17 -47.39
C MET A 1 -2.05 -19.64 -47.22
N ASP A 2 -1.83 -18.83 -48.27
CA ASP A 2 -1.74 -17.35 -48.15
C ASP A 2 -3.06 -16.56 -48.04
N LEU A 3 -4.20 -17.16 -48.35
CA LEU A 3 -5.51 -16.49 -48.22
C LEU A 3 -6.03 -16.49 -46.78
N VAL A 4 -5.67 -17.51 -45.99
CA VAL A 4 -6.03 -17.64 -44.57
C VAL A 4 -5.17 -16.72 -43.71
N SER A 5 -3.90 -16.51 -44.07
CA SER A 5 -3.04 -15.55 -43.39
C SER A 5 -3.51 -14.11 -43.65
N LYS A 6 -3.84 -13.74 -44.90
CA LYS A 6 -4.34 -12.40 -45.24
C LYS A 6 -5.70 -12.07 -44.61
N SER A 7 -6.62 -13.03 -44.51
CA SER A 7 -7.90 -12.83 -43.81
C SER A 7 -7.71 -12.72 -42.28
N GLY A 8 -6.79 -13.50 -41.71
CA GLY A 8 -6.41 -13.40 -40.30
C GLY A 8 -5.80 -12.05 -39.91
N TYR A 9 -4.95 -11.47 -40.76
CA TYR A 9 -4.39 -10.12 -40.56
C TYR A 9 -5.47 -9.02 -40.58
N SER A 10 -6.48 -9.15 -41.46
CA SER A 10 -7.59 -8.20 -41.53
C SER A 10 -8.47 -8.23 -40.28
N VAL A 11 -8.77 -9.44 -39.78
CA VAL A 11 -9.53 -9.64 -38.53
C VAL A 11 -8.74 -9.15 -37.31
N ALA A 12 -7.45 -9.48 -37.23
CA ALA A 12 -6.58 -9.01 -36.15
C ALA A 12 -6.47 -7.48 -36.10
N ASN A 13 -6.35 -6.82 -37.26
CA ASN A 13 -6.30 -5.36 -37.33
C ASN A 13 -7.64 -4.71 -36.95
N SER A 14 -8.76 -5.29 -37.36
CA SER A 14 -10.10 -4.81 -36.97
C SER A 14 -10.32 -4.97 -35.47
N LEU A 15 -9.94 -6.13 -34.92
CA LEU A 15 -10.00 -6.39 -33.48
C LEU A 15 -9.09 -5.44 -32.70
N ALA A 16 -7.86 -5.21 -33.16
CA ALA A 16 -6.92 -4.29 -32.52
C ALA A 16 -7.46 -2.85 -32.50
N LYS A 17 -8.04 -2.36 -33.60
CA LYS A 17 -8.68 -1.04 -33.67
C LYS A 17 -9.88 -0.93 -32.72
N SER A 18 -10.77 -1.93 -32.75
CA SER A 18 -11.94 -1.97 -31.88
C SER A 18 -11.56 -2.06 -30.40
N PHE A 19 -10.54 -2.84 -30.06
CA PHE A 19 -10.03 -2.95 -28.70
C PHE A 19 -9.38 -1.64 -28.24
N ALA A 20 -8.56 -1.01 -29.09
CA ALA A 20 -7.95 0.28 -28.78
C ALA A 20 -9.00 1.36 -28.50
N SER A 21 -10.00 1.52 -29.38
CA SER A 21 -11.03 2.57 -29.22
C SER A 21 -12.03 2.25 -28.11
N ASN A 22 -12.50 1.01 -27.99
CA ASN A 22 -13.60 0.68 -27.07
C ASN A 22 -13.13 0.31 -25.66
N VAL A 23 -11.88 -0.15 -25.51
CA VAL A 23 -11.34 -0.61 -24.24
C VAL A 23 -10.25 0.33 -23.75
N ILE A 24 -9.18 0.53 -24.52
CA ILE A 24 -8.02 1.32 -24.06
C ILE A 24 -8.43 2.79 -23.88
N GLU A 25 -8.95 3.43 -24.92
CA GLU A 25 -9.36 4.85 -24.83
C GLU A 25 -10.44 5.07 -23.78
N ARG A 26 -11.40 4.15 -23.67
CA ARG A 26 -12.44 4.22 -22.64
C ARG A 26 -11.87 4.23 -21.22
N TRP A 27 -10.97 3.29 -20.92
CA TRP A 27 -10.39 3.18 -19.58
C TRP A 27 -9.34 4.25 -19.29
N THR A 28 -8.61 4.72 -20.30
CA THR A 28 -7.71 5.86 -20.15
C THR A 28 -8.50 7.14 -19.89
N ARG A 29 -9.60 7.37 -20.61
CA ARG A 29 -10.50 8.50 -20.37
C ARG A 29 -11.12 8.45 -18.98
N HIS A 30 -11.65 7.31 -18.56
CA HIS A 30 -12.24 7.13 -17.23
C HIS A 30 -11.23 7.47 -16.12
N ARG A 31 -10.01 6.92 -16.20
CA ARG A 31 -8.95 7.21 -15.22
C ARG A 31 -8.56 8.69 -15.22
N ALA A 32 -8.43 9.30 -16.40
CA ALA A 32 -8.15 10.73 -16.53
C ALA A 32 -9.26 11.60 -15.91
N GLU A 33 -10.53 11.26 -16.15
CA GLU A 33 -11.67 11.96 -15.54
C GLU A 33 -11.63 11.87 -14.01
N LYS A 34 -11.39 10.69 -13.44
CA LYS A 34 -11.24 10.52 -11.98
C LYS A 34 -10.08 11.33 -11.40
N PHE A 35 -8.96 11.37 -12.10
CA PHE A 35 -7.81 12.19 -11.74
C PHE A 35 -8.15 13.69 -11.74
N PHE A 36 -8.69 14.22 -12.84
CA PHE A 36 -8.96 15.66 -12.96
C PHE A 36 -10.09 16.13 -12.05
N ILE A 37 -11.10 15.30 -11.80
CA ILE A 37 -12.17 15.60 -10.84
C ILE A 37 -11.57 15.81 -9.45
N GLU A 38 -10.73 14.90 -8.96
CA GLU A 38 -10.15 15.05 -7.62
C GLU A 38 -9.11 16.16 -7.54
N PHE A 39 -8.31 16.33 -8.58
CA PHE A 39 -7.38 17.45 -8.69
C PHE A 39 -8.14 18.78 -8.53
N GLN A 40 -9.24 18.96 -9.26
CA GLN A 40 -10.09 20.15 -9.17
C GLN A 40 -10.73 20.30 -7.79
N ASN A 41 -11.30 19.22 -7.23
CA ASN A 41 -11.94 19.24 -5.92
C ASN A 41 -10.95 19.65 -4.82
N LYS A 42 -9.71 19.18 -4.90
CA LYS A 42 -8.67 19.49 -3.93
C LYS A 42 -8.22 20.95 -4.02
N LEU A 43 -8.06 21.50 -5.22
CA LEU A 43 -7.82 22.94 -5.42
C LEU A 43 -8.96 23.78 -4.81
N LEU A 44 -10.21 23.38 -5.06
CA LEU A 44 -11.39 24.05 -4.51
C LEU A 44 -11.45 23.99 -2.98
N ALA A 45 -11.16 22.84 -2.37
CA ALA A 45 -11.20 22.66 -0.93
C ALA A 45 -10.17 23.56 -0.21
N ASN A 46 -8.99 23.78 -0.81
CA ASN A 46 -7.96 24.65 -0.26
C ASN A 46 -8.36 26.13 -0.21
N ARG A 47 -9.32 26.56 -1.04
CA ARG A 47 -9.79 27.96 -1.11
C ARG A 47 -10.73 28.34 0.03
N LEU A 48 -11.38 27.38 0.69
CA LEU A 48 -12.36 27.65 1.75
C LEU A 48 -11.76 28.32 3.00
N GLU A 49 -10.43 28.37 3.13
CA GLU A 49 -9.74 29.02 4.26
C GLU A 49 -9.34 30.50 4.03
N GLY A 50 -9.52 31.08 2.84
CA GLY A 50 -9.11 32.48 2.64
C GLY A 50 -9.28 33.04 1.24
N ASP A 51 -10.47 33.56 0.97
CA ASP A 51 -10.78 34.65 0.03
C ASP A 51 -10.93 34.39 -1.50
N VAL A 52 -11.86 35.21 -2.05
CA VAL A 52 -12.25 35.59 -3.43
C VAL A 52 -12.45 34.52 -4.52
N GLN A 53 -13.58 34.69 -5.23
CA GLN A 53 -14.05 34.02 -6.45
C GLN A 53 -13.06 34.03 -7.64
N VAL A 54 -11.87 33.45 -7.52
CA VAL A 54 -11.06 33.13 -8.71
C VAL A 54 -11.74 31.99 -9.46
N ASN A 55 -11.85 32.07 -10.78
CA ASN A 55 -12.38 30.95 -11.56
C ASN A 55 -11.40 29.77 -11.46
N VAL A 56 -11.84 28.58 -11.06
CA VAL A 56 -10.97 27.39 -10.96
C VAL A 56 -10.26 27.11 -12.29
N SER A 57 -10.91 27.42 -13.40
CA SER A 57 -10.33 27.26 -14.74
C SER A 57 -9.12 28.18 -14.94
N GLU A 58 -9.18 29.42 -14.46
CA GLU A 58 -8.07 30.37 -14.57
C GLU A 58 -6.88 29.96 -13.69
N GLU A 59 -7.13 29.44 -12.49
CA GLU A 59 -6.07 28.92 -11.62
C GLU A 59 -5.40 27.69 -12.23
N ILE A 60 -6.18 26.77 -12.82
CA ILE A 60 -5.61 25.60 -13.52
C ILE A 60 -4.76 26.05 -14.71
N GLU A 61 -5.24 27.03 -15.50
CA GLU A 61 -4.45 27.61 -16.60
C GLU A 61 -3.16 28.26 -16.10
N GLU A 62 -3.21 28.98 -14.97
CA GLU A 62 -2.04 29.57 -14.33
C GLU A 62 -1.04 28.49 -13.91
N ILE A 63 -1.49 27.45 -13.19
CA ILE A 63 -0.66 26.31 -12.77
C ILE A 63 0.01 25.67 -14.00
N LEU A 64 -0.75 25.39 -15.06
CA LEU A 64 -0.25 24.77 -16.28
C LEU A 64 0.68 25.68 -17.09
N SER A 65 0.63 27.00 -16.88
CA SER A 65 1.53 27.95 -17.52
C SER A 65 2.91 28.02 -16.85
N THR A 66 3.04 27.50 -15.62
CA THR A 66 4.32 27.40 -14.92
C THR A 66 5.10 26.14 -15.34
N ASP A 67 6.42 26.24 -15.39
CA ASP A 67 7.28 25.09 -15.71
C ASP A 67 7.06 23.94 -14.70
N ILE A 68 7.04 24.26 -13.40
CA ILE A 68 6.85 23.27 -12.33
C ILE A 68 5.45 22.64 -12.38
N GLY A 69 4.40 23.46 -12.47
CA GLY A 69 3.02 22.96 -12.50
C GLY A 69 2.74 22.10 -13.73
N SER A 70 3.23 22.49 -14.90
CA SER A 70 3.10 21.70 -16.12
C SER A 70 3.84 20.36 -16.03
N GLU A 71 5.05 20.33 -15.46
CA GLU A 71 5.84 19.12 -15.26
C GLU A 71 5.16 18.16 -14.28
N VAL A 72 4.71 18.66 -13.13
CA VAL A 72 4.03 17.88 -12.09
C VAL A 72 2.73 17.26 -12.62
N VAL A 73 1.90 18.05 -13.31
CA VAL A 73 0.65 17.54 -13.89
C VAL A 73 0.92 16.53 -15.00
N PHE A 74 1.95 16.75 -15.83
CA PHE A 74 2.32 15.81 -16.88
C PHE A 74 2.79 14.46 -16.32
N ASP A 75 3.68 14.46 -15.32
CA ASP A 75 4.16 13.20 -14.73
C ASP A 75 3.03 12.47 -14.00
N ALA A 76 2.18 13.19 -13.26
CA ALA A 76 1.00 12.61 -12.64
C ALA A 76 0.07 11.95 -13.68
N TYR A 77 -0.23 12.62 -14.79
CA TYR A 77 -1.07 12.07 -15.84
C TYR A 77 -0.47 10.81 -16.51
N ARG A 78 0.86 10.77 -16.66
CA ARG A 78 1.57 9.57 -17.12
C ARG A 78 1.33 8.39 -16.18
N ARG A 79 1.41 8.61 -14.87
CA ARG A 79 1.12 7.57 -13.85
C ARG A 79 -0.34 7.13 -13.89
N VAL A 80 -1.28 8.05 -14.03
CA VAL A 80 -2.71 7.74 -14.20
C VAL A 80 -2.95 6.82 -15.40
N SER A 81 -2.29 7.10 -16.51
CA SER A 81 -2.40 6.31 -17.74
C SER A 81 -1.89 4.88 -17.59
N LEU A 82 -0.93 4.65 -16.68
CA LEU A 82 -0.32 3.35 -16.40
C LEU A 82 -0.87 2.65 -15.16
N SER A 83 -1.65 3.35 -14.31
CA SER A 83 -2.19 2.80 -13.08
C SER A 83 -3.09 1.59 -13.33
N LYS A 84 -2.93 0.56 -12.50
CA LYS A 84 -3.78 -0.65 -12.52
C LYS A 84 -5.17 -0.41 -11.93
N SER A 85 -5.28 0.59 -11.07
CA SER A 85 -6.55 1.03 -10.51
C SER A 85 -7.34 1.84 -11.53
N LYS A 86 -8.67 1.69 -11.50
CA LYS A 86 -9.58 2.44 -12.36
C LYS A 86 -10.11 3.68 -11.68
N ASP A 87 -10.24 3.64 -10.36
CA ASP A 87 -10.92 4.66 -9.59
C ASP A 87 -10.03 5.24 -8.48
N ILE A 88 -9.58 4.42 -7.52
CA ILE A 88 -8.91 4.89 -6.30
C ILE A 88 -7.53 5.50 -6.60
N GLY A 89 -6.70 4.81 -7.37
CA GLY A 89 -5.35 5.23 -7.75
C GLY A 89 -5.34 6.58 -8.47
N PRO A 90 -6.09 6.77 -9.56
CA PRO A 90 -6.20 8.07 -10.22
C PRO A 90 -6.64 9.21 -9.29
N ARG A 91 -7.57 8.93 -8.37
CA ARG A 91 -8.04 9.91 -7.36
C ARG A 91 -6.93 10.32 -6.39
N ILE A 92 -6.20 9.35 -5.83
CA ILE A 92 -5.03 9.62 -4.97
C ILE A 92 -3.99 10.45 -5.71
N ILE A 93 -3.70 10.09 -6.96
CA ILE A 93 -2.76 10.83 -7.81
C ILE A 93 -3.26 12.28 -7.97
N GLY A 94 -4.54 12.48 -8.23
CA GLY A 94 -5.16 13.82 -8.36
C GLY A 94 -5.00 14.68 -7.11
N ILE A 95 -5.27 14.11 -5.93
CA ILE A 95 -5.13 14.79 -4.64
C ILE A 95 -3.69 15.26 -4.41
N LEU A 96 -2.72 14.35 -4.57
CA LEU A 96 -1.30 14.68 -4.34
C LEU A 96 -0.78 15.69 -5.36
N THR A 97 -1.20 15.57 -6.62
CA THR A 97 -0.79 16.51 -7.67
C THR A 97 -1.28 17.92 -7.37
N ALA A 98 -2.52 18.06 -6.88
CA ALA A 98 -3.05 19.36 -6.49
C ALA A 98 -2.24 19.98 -5.35
N GLU A 99 -1.90 19.19 -4.32
CA GLU A 99 -1.06 19.65 -3.21
C GLU A 99 0.32 20.12 -3.67
N LEU A 100 0.97 19.36 -4.57
CA LEU A 100 2.27 19.74 -5.15
C LEU A 100 2.19 21.06 -5.93
N CYS A 101 1.14 21.25 -6.72
CA CYS A 101 0.91 22.49 -7.48
C CYS A 101 0.64 23.68 -6.56
N ILE A 102 -0.19 23.50 -5.52
CA ILE A 102 -0.47 24.53 -4.50
C ILE A 102 0.83 24.96 -3.80
N GLU A 103 1.67 23.99 -3.44
CA GLU A 103 2.92 24.21 -2.74
C GLU A 103 4.06 24.66 -3.70
N ASN A 104 3.79 24.72 -5.00
CA ASN A 104 4.74 25.05 -6.06
C ASN A 104 6.08 24.30 -5.95
N ARG A 105 6.00 22.97 -5.79
CA ARG A 105 7.18 22.11 -5.65
C ARG A 105 7.01 20.77 -6.37
N THR A 106 8.12 20.05 -6.48
CA THR A 106 8.14 18.67 -6.98
C THR A 106 7.93 17.65 -5.86
N THR A 107 7.71 16.40 -6.26
CA THR A 107 7.52 15.24 -5.38
C THR A 107 8.74 14.97 -4.50
N ASN A 108 8.51 14.58 -3.25
CA ASN A 108 9.54 14.01 -2.36
C ASN A 108 9.50 12.47 -2.32
N ASP A 109 10.48 11.84 -1.67
CA ASP A 109 10.59 10.37 -1.59
C ASP A 109 9.34 9.69 -1.01
N PHE A 110 8.69 10.32 -0.02
CA PHE A 110 7.49 9.76 0.59
C PHE A 110 6.30 9.81 -0.38
N GLU A 111 6.10 10.92 -1.08
CA GLU A 111 5.04 11.06 -2.08
C GLU A 111 5.27 10.18 -3.30
N GLU A 112 6.52 9.98 -3.72
CA GLU A 112 6.88 9.01 -4.75
C GLU A 112 6.47 7.59 -4.36
N LEU A 113 6.62 7.23 -3.08
CA LEU A 113 6.11 5.97 -2.55
C LEU A 113 4.57 5.90 -2.63
N ILE A 114 3.85 6.97 -2.29
CA ILE A 114 2.38 6.99 -2.41
C ILE A 114 1.94 6.86 -3.87
N PHE A 115 2.59 7.57 -4.79
CA PHE A 115 2.33 7.44 -6.22
C PHE A 115 2.59 6.00 -6.71
N SER A 116 3.68 5.38 -6.25
CA SER A 116 4.00 4.00 -6.60
C SER A 116 2.93 3.01 -6.12
N VAL A 117 2.37 3.23 -4.92
CA VAL A 117 1.22 2.46 -4.40
C VAL A 117 -0.01 2.68 -5.29
N ALA A 118 -0.35 3.93 -5.60
CA ALA A 118 -1.51 4.31 -6.40
C ALA A 118 -1.45 3.78 -7.86
N GLU A 119 -0.25 3.62 -8.41
CA GLU A 119 -0.03 3.06 -9.75
C GLU A 119 -0.08 1.52 -9.75
N THR A 120 0.51 0.88 -8.72
CA THR A 120 0.80 -0.56 -8.73
C THR A 120 -0.36 -1.45 -8.25
N LEU A 121 -1.16 -0.96 -7.30
CA LEU A 121 -2.30 -1.70 -6.75
C LEU A 121 -3.56 -1.43 -7.59
N ASN A 122 -4.45 -2.43 -7.69
CA ASN A 122 -5.81 -2.20 -8.19
C ASN A 122 -6.77 -1.82 -7.04
N ASP A 123 -8.01 -1.48 -7.37
CA ASP A 123 -8.97 -0.95 -6.38
C ASP A 123 -9.26 -1.94 -5.24
N SER A 124 -9.45 -3.23 -5.55
CA SER A 124 -9.68 -4.27 -4.53
C SER A 124 -8.46 -4.46 -3.64
N GLU A 125 -7.25 -4.47 -4.22
CA GLU A 125 -6.01 -4.64 -3.48
C GLU A 125 -5.76 -3.49 -2.51
N MET A 126 -6.09 -2.26 -2.90
CA MET A 126 -6.00 -1.09 -2.00
C MET A 126 -6.99 -1.23 -0.84
N ALA A 127 -8.24 -1.55 -1.13
CA ALA A 127 -9.29 -1.72 -0.12
C ALA A 127 -8.95 -2.83 0.89
N ASP A 128 -8.53 -4.00 0.39
CA ASP A 128 -8.14 -5.15 1.21
C ASP A 128 -6.92 -4.82 2.09
N SER A 129 -5.91 -4.14 1.53
CA SER A 129 -4.72 -3.77 2.28
C SER A 129 -5.02 -2.80 3.42
N VAL A 130 -5.87 -1.79 3.16
CA VAL A 130 -6.31 -0.85 4.20
C VAL A 130 -7.11 -1.57 5.27
N SER A 131 -8.04 -2.43 4.88
CA SER A 131 -8.84 -3.22 5.82
C SER A 131 -7.96 -4.07 6.75
N THR A 132 -6.97 -4.77 6.18
CA THR A 132 -6.01 -5.58 6.95
C THR A 132 -5.19 -4.73 7.91
N ILE A 133 -4.59 -3.62 7.46
CA ILE A 133 -3.76 -2.78 8.33
C ILE A 133 -4.61 -2.10 9.43
N LYS A 134 -5.85 -1.70 9.11
CA LYS A 134 -6.79 -1.21 10.12
C LYS A 134 -7.17 -2.26 11.15
N HIS A 135 -7.35 -3.50 10.72
CA HIS A 135 -7.60 -4.60 11.64
C HIS A 135 -6.43 -4.74 12.62
N TRP A 136 -5.18 -4.70 12.14
CA TRP A 136 -3.99 -4.70 12.99
C TRP A 136 -3.94 -3.49 13.94
N LEU A 137 -4.27 -2.29 13.45
CA LEU A 137 -4.39 -1.10 14.31
C LEU A 137 -5.45 -1.28 15.40
N SER A 138 -6.60 -1.88 15.08
CA SER A 138 -7.64 -2.18 16.05
C SER A 138 -7.17 -3.17 17.11
N LEU A 139 -6.49 -4.25 16.69
CA LEU A 139 -5.90 -5.22 17.62
C LEU A 139 -4.91 -4.56 18.59
N SER A 140 -4.09 -3.62 18.10
CA SER A 140 -3.12 -2.89 18.95
C SER A 140 -3.78 -2.03 20.04
N LYS A 141 -4.98 -1.48 19.78
CA LYS A 141 -5.70 -0.60 20.72
C LYS A 141 -6.39 -1.38 21.85
N HIS A 142 -6.83 -2.61 21.60
CA HIS A 142 -7.62 -3.38 22.57
C HIS A 142 -6.79 -3.97 23.71
N GLY A 143 -5.46 -3.88 23.67
CA GLY A 143 -4.56 -3.96 24.81
C GLY A 143 -4.49 -5.30 25.56
N LYS A 144 -3.25 -5.78 25.75
CA LYS A 144 -2.82 -6.86 26.68
C LYS A 144 -2.93 -8.31 26.20
N CYS A 145 -2.47 -8.62 24.98
CA CYS A 145 -1.59 -9.80 24.93
C CYS A 145 -0.19 -9.32 25.32
N LYS A 146 0.14 -9.44 26.61
CA LYS A 146 1.54 -9.46 27.05
C LYS A 146 2.16 -10.73 26.47
N GLY A 147 2.57 -10.65 25.22
CA GLY A 147 3.06 -11.79 24.47
C GLY A 147 2.72 -11.55 23.02
N TYR A 148 3.72 -11.18 22.23
CA TYR A 148 4.41 -12.08 21.30
C TYR A 148 3.66 -13.31 20.77
N LEU A 149 2.32 -13.40 20.84
CA LEU A 149 1.53 -14.49 20.30
C LEU A 149 1.23 -14.22 18.83
N ALA A 150 1.23 -15.27 18.02
CA ALA A 150 0.81 -15.18 16.63
C ALA A 150 -0.61 -14.60 16.52
N GLY A 151 -0.83 -13.73 15.55
CA GLY A 151 -2.09 -13.03 15.34
C GLY A 151 -2.30 -11.76 16.17
N SER A 152 -1.35 -11.42 17.06
CA SER A 152 -1.43 -10.19 17.85
C SER A 152 -0.76 -9.00 17.16
N ALA A 153 -1.17 -7.79 17.52
CA ALA A 153 -0.55 -6.55 17.03
C ALA A 153 -0.28 -5.57 18.18
N TYR A 154 0.79 -4.79 18.07
CA TYR A 154 1.16 -3.76 19.03
C TYR A 154 1.90 -2.61 18.33
N ILE A 155 2.00 -1.47 19.00
CA ILE A 155 2.76 -0.31 18.51
C ILE A 155 4.00 -0.15 19.39
N GLU A 156 5.16 -0.05 18.76
CA GLU A 156 6.45 0.18 19.41
C GLU A 156 7.35 0.96 18.44
N ASP A 157 8.08 1.97 18.94
CA ASP A 157 8.99 2.80 18.14
C ASP A 157 8.38 3.45 16.89
N ASP A 158 7.13 3.94 17.01
CA ASP A 158 6.36 4.51 15.89
C ASP A 158 6.13 3.54 14.71
N GLU A 159 6.22 2.23 14.98
CA GLU A 159 5.87 1.17 14.04
C GLU A 159 4.70 0.34 14.60
N LEU A 160 3.71 0.04 13.75
CA LEU A 160 2.73 -1.00 14.03
C LEU A 160 3.37 -2.35 13.70
N LYS A 161 3.45 -3.24 14.68
CA LYS A 161 4.03 -4.58 14.55
C LYS A 161 2.91 -5.62 14.67
N TYR A 162 2.80 -6.49 13.67
CA TYR A 162 1.90 -7.65 13.66
C TYR A 162 2.73 -8.93 13.78
N VAL A 163 2.39 -9.80 14.71
CA VAL A 163 3.09 -11.07 14.94
C VAL A 163 2.52 -12.14 14.02
N LEU A 164 3.28 -12.50 12.98
CA LEU A 164 2.96 -13.60 12.08
C LEU A 164 3.06 -14.95 12.78
N ASP A 165 4.16 -15.12 13.51
CA ASP A 165 4.54 -16.40 14.08
C ASP A 165 5.35 -16.20 15.36
N HIS A 166 5.18 -17.14 16.28
CA HIS A 166 5.86 -17.21 17.55
C HIS A 166 6.20 -18.65 17.87
N SER A 167 7.50 -18.92 17.98
CA SER A 167 8.02 -20.23 18.35
C SER A 167 8.96 -20.11 19.54
N VAL A 168 8.85 -21.09 20.44
CA VAL A 168 9.74 -21.24 21.60
C VAL A 168 10.39 -22.61 21.50
N ILE A 169 11.71 -22.64 21.60
CA ILE A 169 12.51 -23.86 21.70
C ILE A 169 13.12 -23.86 23.10
N GLU A 170 12.72 -24.82 23.92
CA GLU A 170 13.29 -25.08 25.25
C GLU A 170 14.48 -26.06 25.14
N ASP A 171 15.39 -26.03 26.10
CA ASP A 171 16.54 -26.93 26.22
C ASP A 171 17.52 -26.96 25.02
N ILE A 172 18.01 -25.79 24.59
CA ILE A 172 19.02 -25.68 23.52
C ILE A 172 20.33 -26.45 23.83
N SER A 173 20.60 -26.77 25.09
CA SER A 173 21.83 -27.43 25.56
C SER A 173 21.92 -28.92 25.24
N TYR A 174 20.80 -29.61 25.01
CA TYR A 174 20.78 -31.06 24.80
C TYR A 174 19.73 -31.45 23.76
N MET A 175 20.03 -31.36 22.45
CA MET A 175 19.51 -32.26 21.40
C MET A 175 19.85 -31.71 20.01
N ALA A 176 20.58 -32.52 19.24
CA ALA A 176 20.79 -32.38 17.80
C ALA A 176 19.53 -32.73 16.96
N ASN A 177 18.33 -32.49 17.50
CA ASN A 177 17.06 -32.63 16.78
C ASN A 177 16.43 -31.25 16.67
N SER A 178 17.04 -30.40 15.84
CA SER A 178 16.49 -29.11 15.49
C SER A 178 15.09 -29.32 14.91
N LYS A 179 14.04 -28.98 15.66
CA LYS A 179 12.79 -28.58 15.03
C LYS A 179 13.18 -27.45 14.09
N GLU A 180 13.16 -27.70 12.78
CA GLU A 180 13.47 -26.69 11.79
C GLU A 180 12.44 -25.57 11.94
N VAL A 181 12.85 -24.47 12.57
CA VAL A 181 12.06 -23.25 12.57
C VAL A 181 12.17 -22.71 11.17
N ASN A 182 11.09 -22.79 10.41
CA ASN A 182 11.02 -22.15 9.11
C ASN A 182 11.22 -20.64 9.33
N LEU A 183 12.34 -20.07 8.87
CA LEU A 183 12.64 -18.64 8.99
C LEU A 183 12.18 -17.84 7.76
N SER A 184 11.48 -18.45 6.80
CA SER A 184 10.95 -17.70 5.67
C SER A 184 9.89 -16.70 6.14
N THR A 185 10.01 -15.48 5.65
CA THR A 185 8.98 -14.43 5.78
C THR A 185 8.50 -13.97 4.40
N ASP A 186 8.73 -14.80 3.37
CA ASP A 186 8.82 -14.32 1.99
C ASP A 186 7.46 -13.97 1.39
N SER A 187 6.40 -14.69 1.80
CA SER A 187 5.05 -14.52 1.26
C SER A 187 4.05 -14.10 2.34
N LEU A 188 3.58 -12.85 2.25
CA LEU A 188 2.38 -12.37 2.92
C LEU A 188 1.12 -12.65 2.09
N TYR A 189 1.29 -13.16 0.86
CA TYR A 189 0.21 -13.35 -0.10
C TYR A 189 -0.82 -14.36 0.37
N GLU A 190 -0.38 -15.47 0.96
CA GLU A 190 -1.29 -16.56 1.38
C GLU A 190 -2.20 -16.15 2.54
N GLU A 191 -1.68 -15.33 3.46
CA GLU A 191 -2.39 -14.95 4.68
C GLU A 191 -3.18 -13.64 4.51
N PHE A 192 -2.65 -12.67 3.76
CA PHE A 192 -3.22 -11.32 3.67
C PHE A 192 -3.54 -10.85 2.25
N GLY A 193 -3.28 -11.68 1.23
CA GLY A 193 -3.58 -11.38 -0.16
C GLY A 193 -2.52 -10.55 -0.90
N SER A 194 -2.81 -10.29 -2.19
CA SER A 194 -1.85 -9.68 -3.12
C SER A 194 -1.54 -8.21 -2.82
N GLY A 195 -2.50 -7.46 -2.30
CA GLY A 195 -2.32 -6.05 -1.94
C GLY A 195 -1.24 -5.86 -0.88
N VAL A 196 -1.34 -6.60 0.23
CA VAL A 196 -0.36 -6.56 1.33
C VAL A 196 1.02 -7.02 0.87
N GLN A 197 1.09 -8.07 0.03
CA GLN A 197 2.36 -8.48 -0.57
C GLN A 197 2.98 -7.38 -1.45
N LYS A 198 2.19 -6.66 -2.24
CA LYS A 198 2.68 -5.53 -3.05
C LYS A 198 3.15 -4.37 -2.18
N LEU A 199 2.44 -4.05 -1.09
CA LEU A 199 2.90 -3.05 -0.12
C LEU A 199 4.25 -3.42 0.50
N LYS A 200 4.49 -4.71 0.78
CA LYS A 200 5.82 -5.21 1.18
C LYS A 200 6.86 -4.99 0.08
N SER A 201 6.56 -5.39 -1.16
CA SER A 201 7.49 -5.21 -2.30
C SER A 201 7.83 -3.75 -2.59
N LEU A 202 6.91 -2.83 -2.31
CA LEU A 202 7.11 -1.38 -2.45
C LEU A 202 7.85 -0.76 -1.24
N GLY A 203 8.11 -1.52 -0.18
CA GLY A 203 8.78 -1.03 1.03
C GLY A 203 7.87 -0.29 2.02
N VAL A 204 6.55 -0.32 1.82
CA VAL A 204 5.56 0.22 2.79
C VAL A 204 5.48 -0.68 4.02
N LEU A 205 5.66 -2.00 3.83
CA LEU A 205 5.72 -3.00 4.89
C LEU A 205 7.08 -3.66 4.90
N THR A 206 7.61 -3.96 6.10
CA THR A 206 8.83 -4.77 6.22
C THR A 206 8.59 -5.98 7.09
N THR A 207 9.12 -7.13 6.69
CA THR A 207 9.13 -8.34 7.52
C THR A 207 10.42 -8.41 8.31
N ARG A 208 10.32 -8.71 9.62
CA ARG A 208 11.48 -8.81 10.52
C ARG A 208 11.40 -10.10 11.31
N ILE A 209 12.55 -10.68 11.61
CA ILE A 209 12.67 -11.81 12.52
C ILE A 209 13.44 -11.34 13.74
N GLN A 210 12.87 -11.52 14.92
CA GLN A 210 13.53 -11.24 16.19
C GLN A 210 13.77 -12.55 16.91
N GLN A 211 15.00 -12.75 17.38
CA GLN A 211 15.38 -13.91 18.18
C GLN A 211 15.91 -13.42 19.52
N SER A 212 15.39 -13.99 20.59
CA SER A 212 15.87 -13.74 21.94
C SER A 212 16.09 -15.05 22.67
N THR A 213 17.04 -15.05 23.60
CA THR A 213 17.39 -16.22 24.39
C THR A 213 17.32 -15.83 25.86
N PHE A 214 16.67 -16.65 26.67
CA PHE A 214 16.60 -16.44 28.11
C PHE A 214 16.87 -17.75 28.86
N SER A 215 17.58 -17.64 29.98
CA SER A 215 17.78 -18.75 30.89
C SER A 215 16.59 -18.83 31.86
N TYR A 216 16.17 -20.04 32.19
CA TYR A 216 15.18 -20.30 33.22
C TYR A 216 15.76 -21.28 34.25
N HIS A 217 15.27 -21.16 35.48
CA HIS A 217 15.65 -22.05 36.56
C HIS A 217 14.61 -23.15 36.76
N GLU A 218 15.04 -24.24 37.40
CA GLU A 218 14.16 -25.28 37.91
C GLU A 218 12.98 -24.66 38.66
N ASP A 219 11.77 -25.10 38.31
CA ASP A 219 10.52 -24.62 38.88
C ASP A 219 9.56 -25.80 38.99
N SER A 220 9.54 -26.42 40.18
CA SER A 220 8.72 -27.59 40.46
C SER A 220 7.21 -27.29 40.40
N GLU A 221 6.77 -26.04 40.57
CA GLU A 221 5.35 -25.66 40.43
C GLU A 221 4.92 -25.64 38.96
N ARG A 222 5.86 -25.39 38.05
CA ARG A 222 5.65 -25.40 36.60
C ARG A 222 6.09 -26.71 35.93
N HIS A 223 6.48 -27.72 36.72
CA HIS A 223 7.01 -29.01 36.24
C HIS A 223 8.28 -28.86 35.38
N ILE A 224 9.16 -27.93 35.74
CA ILE A 224 10.48 -27.76 35.13
C ILE A 224 11.50 -28.41 36.04
N ASP A 225 12.01 -29.58 35.63
CA ASP A 225 12.85 -30.45 36.48
C ASP A 225 14.34 -30.06 36.53
N GLN A 226 14.79 -29.13 35.68
CA GLN A 226 16.18 -28.67 35.62
C GLN A 226 16.30 -27.26 35.03
N ASP A 227 17.37 -26.55 35.39
CA ASP A 227 17.77 -25.29 34.74
C ASP A 227 17.98 -25.49 33.24
N GLY A 228 17.56 -24.50 32.45
CA GLY A 228 17.62 -24.58 30.99
C GLY A 228 17.73 -23.22 30.31
N THR A 229 17.73 -23.26 28.98
CA THR A 229 17.74 -22.06 28.15
C THR A 229 16.72 -22.21 27.06
N ALA A 230 15.87 -21.19 26.90
CA ALA A 230 14.87 -21.12 25.86
C ALA A 230 15.25 -20.07 24.81
N GLN A 231 14.99 -20.37 23.54
CA GLN A 231 15.05 -19.42 22.44
C GLN A 231 13.63 -19.12 21.96
N VAL A 232 13.30 -17.84 21.89
CA VAL A 232 12.07 -17.32 21.30
C VAL A 232 12.40 -16.75 19.94
N THR A 233 11.67 -17.20 18.91
CA THR A 233 11.73 -16.61 17.57
C THR A 233 10.37 -16.00 17.24
N LEU A 234 10.42 -14.73 16.87
CA LEU A 234 9.27 -13.92 16.46
C LEU A 234 9.41 -13.52 15.00
N LYS A 235 8.34 -13.72 14.23
CA LYS A 235 8.22 -13.18 12.88
C LYS A 235 7.21 -12.05 12.91
N LEU A 236 7.62 -10.90 12.41
CA LEU A 236 6.86 -9.67 12.47
C LEU A 236 6.64 -9.11 11.07
N VAL A 237 5.45 -8.58 10.81
CA VAL A 237 5.22 -7.55 9.78
C VAL A 237 5.20 -6.22 10.49
N THR A 238 5.92 -5.25 9.95
CA THR A 238 5.99 -3.90 10.48
C THR A 238 5.46 -2.91 9.46
N PHE A 239 4.63 -1.99 9.94
CA PHE A 239 4.08 -0.86 9.20
C PHE A 239 4.46 0.43 9.92
N PRO A 240 5.37 1.24 9.36
CA PRO A 240 5.72 2.55 9.93
C PRO A 240 4.50 3.46 10.01
N LEU A 241 4.26 4.06 11.17
CA LEU A 241 3.09 4.92 11.36
C LEU A 241 3.19 6.23 10.59
N SER A 242 4.40 6.64 10.19
CA SER A 242 4.63 7.72 9.23
C SER A 242 3.89 7.50 7.89
N TYR A 243 3.63 6.25 7.51
CA TYR A 243 2.93 5.90 6.27
C TYR A 243 1.40 5.87 6.41
N ARG A 244 0.84 6.25 7.57
CA ARG A 244 -0.61 6.32 7.80
C ARG A 244 -1.36 7.18 6.77
N ARG A 245 -0.69 8.19 6.21
CA ARG A 245 -1.26 9.05 5.15
C ARG A 245 -1.73 8.24 3.94
N ILE A 246 -1.04 7.15 3.59
CA ILE A 246 -1.42 6.26 2.49
C ILE A 246 -2.81 5.66 2.75
N LEU A 247 -3.05 5.20 3.98
CA LEU A 247 -4.33 4.62 4.38
C LEU A 247 -5.46 5.64 4.29
N SER A 248 -5.23 6.85 4.82
CA SER A 248 -6.25 7.91 4.78
C SER A 248 -6.58 8.35 3.35
N LEU A 249 -5.59 8.42 2.46
CA LEU A 249 -5.81 8.77 1.06
C LEU A 249 -6.63 7.71 0.32
N ILE A 250 -6.33 6.42 0.54
CA ILE A 250 -7.11 5.33 -0.03
C ILE A 250 -8.55 5.37 0.47
N GLU A 251 -8.77 5.61 1.76
CA GLU A 251 -10.11 5.70 2.34
C GLU A 251 -10.93 6.86 1.78
N GLN A 252 -10.31 8.05 1.72
CA GLN A 252 -10.95 9.23 1.15
C GLN A 252 -11.38 8.96 -0.29
N ALA A 253 -10.45 8.47 -1.12
CA ALA A 253 -10.71 8.14 -2.51
C ALA A 253 -11.75 7.01 -2.69
N TYR A 254 -11.88 6.12 -1.71
CA TYR A 254 -12.88 5.05 -1.70
C TYR A 254 -14.27 5.58 -1.34
N SER A 255 -14.40 6.39 -0.28
CA SER A 255 -15.67 6.99 0.13
C SER A 255 -16.28 7.90 -0.95
N ASP A 256 -15.44 8.64 -1.66
CA ASP A 256 -15.86 9.53 -2.75
C ASP A 256 -16.18 8.77 -4.06
N ALA A 257 -16.02 7.44 -4.09
CA ALA A 257 -16.42 6.57 -5.20
C ALA A 257 -17.79 5.90 -5.00
N GLU A 258 -18.31 5.86 -3.78
CA GLU A 258 -19.64 5.31 -3.48
C GLU A 258 -20.78 6.37 -3.59
N LEU A 259 -20.43 7.63 -3.86
CA LEU A 259 -21.34 8.75 -4.17
C LEU A 259 -21.44 9.00 -5.68
#